data_AF-A0A850C6P3-F1
#
_entry.id   AF-A0A850C6P3-F1
#
_cell.length_a   1.000
_cell.length_b   1.000
_cell.length_c   1.000
_cell.angle_alpha   90.00
_cell.angle_beta   90.00
_cell.angle_gamma   90.00
#
_symmetry.space_group_name_H-M   'P 1'
#
loop_
_entity.id
_entity.type
_entity.pdbx_description
1 polymer ?
#
loop_
_entity_poly.entity_id
_entity_poly.type
_entity_poly.pdbx_seq_one_letter_code
_entity_poly.pdbx_strand_id
1 'polypeptide(L)'
;TDFDALAADLGERPRALVRPRVAAESLRVLAVAETELLGYDPASQRLHAFVTGPDGGTARVVVAHTPAAPGALEAAEQALNSGPLAVAGHLHRHRGELIVEPTAILTPDGPVVPDLAPGDDSAELEAAGESAASEPVSAAIEDAVSVCADLAHQGLRRSREPSRVRVEAAAAALNRVGLQRAATDFVHLSIALGNEDEAAKSAAWTAAAVRMLVTAELH
;
A
#
# COMPACT_ATOMS: atom_id res chain seq x y z
N THR A 1 12.86 -0.57 -19.27
CA THR A 1 12.63 -1.75 -18.42
C THR A 1 11.32 -2.33 -18.86
N ASP A 2 11.30 -3.60 -19.24
CA ASP A 2 10.06 -4.32 -19.53
C ASP A 2 9.28 -4.52 -18.21
N PHE A 3 8.06 -3.99 -18.15
CA PHE A 3 7.25 -4.00 -16.93
C PHE A 3 6.67 -5.38 -16.65
N ASP A 4 6.31 -6.14 -17.68
CA ASP A 4 5.73 -7.47 -17.54
C ASP A 4 6.78 -8.46 -17.06
N ALA A 5 7.99 -8.39 -17.62
CA ALA A 5 9.14 -9.18 -17.14
C ALA A 5 9.48 -8.85 -15.67
N LEU A 6 9.41 -7.58 -15.29
CA LEU A 6 9.64 -7.15 -13.90
C LEU A 6 8.54 -7.63 -12.95
N ALA A 7 7.28 -7.56 -13.38
CA ALA A 7 6.15 -8.07 -12.60
C ALA A 7 6.20 -9.60 -12.44
N ALA A 8 6.71 -10.33 -13.46
CA ALA A 8 6.95 -11.77 -13.39
C ALA A 8 8.09 -12.10 -12.41
N ASP A 9 9.25 -11.44 -12.52
CA ASP A 9 10.37 -11.61 -11.59
C ASP A 9 9.95 -11.37 -10.14
N LEU A 10 9.21 -10.28 -9.87
CA LEU A 10 8.68 -10.00 -8.53
C LEU A 10 7.70 -11.07 -8.03
N GLY A 11 6.94 -11.70 -8.93
CA GLY A 11 5.98 -12.76 -8.60
C GLY A 11 6.64 -14.09 -8.23
N GLU A 12 7.84 -14.36 -8.72
CA GLU A 12 8.60 -15.58 -8.40
C GLU A 12 9.36 -15.49 -7.06
N ARG A 13 9.51 -14.30 -6.50
CA ARG A 13 10.26 -14.10 -5.25
C ARG A 13 9.55 -14.72 -4.04
N PRO A 14 10.31 -15.18 -3.03
CA PRO A 14 9.73 -15.52 -1.73
C PRO A 14 8.95 -14.34 -1.15
N ARG A 15 7.93 -14.67 -0.35
CA ARG A 15 7.05 -13.70 0.32
C ARG A 15 7.87 -12.67 1.11
N ALA A 16 7.42 -11.42 1.14
CA ALA A 16 8.20 -10.33 1.71
C ALA A 16 8.52 -10.57 3.20
N LEU A 17 7.63 -11.27 3.92
CA LEU A 17 7.82 -11.67 5.31
C LEU A 17 9.05 -12.54 5.57
N VAL A 18 9.46 -13.37 4.61
CA VAL A 18 10.60 -14.29 4.75
C VAL A 18 11.80 -13.85 3.91
N ARG A 19 11.65 -12.78 3.12
CA ARG A 19 12.73 -12.25 2.29
C ARG A 19 13.68 -11.38 3.13
N PRO A 20 15.00 -11.49 2.93
CA PRO A 20 15.95 -10.54 3.51
C PRO A 20 15.55 -9.11 3.15
N ARG A 21 15.50 -8.21 4.13
CA ARG A 21 15.13 -6.80 3.91
C ARG A 21 16.32 -6.04 3.33
N VAL A 22 16.45 -6.04 2.01
CA VAL A 22 17.45 -5.25 1.28
C VAL A 22 16.74 -4.08 0.61
N ALA A 23 16.94 -2.86 1.10
CA ALA A 23 16.20 -1.67 0.64
C ALA A 23 16.37 -1.40 -0.87
N ALA A 24 17.53 -1.71 -1.44
CA ALA A 24 17.81 -1.56 -2.87
C ALA A 24 17.11 -2.61 -3.74
N GLU A 25 16.58 -3.69 -3.16
CA GLU A 25 16.04 -4.82 -3.92
C GLU A 25 14.74 -4.48 -4.66
N SER A 26 13.97 -3.51 -4.14
CA SER A 26 12.73 -3.01 -4.75
C SER A 26 12.91 -1.74 -5.57
N LEU A 27 14.03 -1.01 -5.42
CA LEU A 27 14.25 0.23 -6.15
C LEU A 27 14.57 -0.07 -7.63
N ARG A 28 13.76 0.44 -8.56
CA ARG A 28 14.07 0.40 -10.00
C ARG A 28 13.76 1.73 -10.64
N VAL A 29 14.24 1.89 -11.87
CA VAL A 29 13.87 2.97 -12.79
C VAL A 29 13.02 2.37 -13.91
N LEU A 30 11.83 2.91 -14.07
CA LEU A 30 10.86 2.56 -15.09
C LEU A 30 10.92 3.62 -16.19
N ALA A 31 11.21 3.23 -17.43
CA ALA A 31 11.07 4.13 -18.57
C ALA A 31 9.57 4.31 -18.86
N VAL A 32 9.15 5.54 -19.16
CA VAL A 32 7.74 5.88 -19.38
C VAL A 32 7.55 6.33 -20.82
N ALA A 33 6.54 5.76 -21.48
CA ALA A 33 6.10 6.15 -22.81
C ALA A 33 4.81 6.97 -22.76
N GLU A 34 3.87 6.59 -21.90
CA GLU A 34 2.60 7.27 -21.71
C GLU A 34 2.26 7.35 -20.21
N THR A 35 1.50 8.37 -19.83
CA THR A 35 1.02 8.58 -18.46
C THR A 35 -0.45 8.96 -18.48
N GLU A 36 -1.22 8.38 -17.58
CA GLU A 36 -2.63 8.70 -17.33
C GLU A 36 -2.78 9.06 -15.85
N LEU A 37 -3.07 10.32 -15.55
CA LEU A 37 -3.33 10.77 -14.19
C LEU A 37 -4.76 10.39 -13.78
N LEU A 38 -4.90 9.67 -12.66
CA LEU A 38 -6.20 9.28 -12.13
C LEU A 38 -6.74 10.30 -11.12
N GLY A 39 -5.85 11.11 -10.54
CA GLY A 39 -6.14 12.16 -9.58
C GLY A 39 -5.85 11.76 -8.12
N TYR A 40 -6.23 12.66 -7.22
CA TYR A 40 -6.05 12.54 -5.78
C TYR A 40 -7.29 11.96 -5.08
N ASP A 41 -7.11 10.89 -4.31
CA ASP A 41 -8.13 10.35 -3.42
C ASP A 41 -8.02 11.00 -2.03
N PRO A 42 -8.98 11.85 -1.62
CA PRO A 42 -8.95 12.49 -0.30
C PRO A 42 -9.20 11.53 0.85
N ALA A 43 -9.83 10.37 0.62
CA ALA A 43 -10.11 9.39 1.66
C ALA A 43 -8.84 8.62 2.08
N SER A 44 -8.02 8.22 1.10
CA SER A 44 -6.75 7.56 1.35
C SER A 44 -5.54 8.51 1.38
N GLN A 45 -5.74 9.79 1.06
CA GLN A 45 -4.71 10.82 0.93
C GLN A 45 -3.58 10.40 -0.03
N ARG A 46 -3.96 9.92 -1.22
CA ARG A 46 -3.04 9.40 -2.23
C ARG A 46 -3.30 9.97 -3.61
N LEU A 47 -2.24 10.32 -4.31
CA LEU A 47 -2.24 10.60 -5.73
C LEU A 47 -2.01 9.31 -6.51
N HIS A 48 -2.81 9.10 -7.56
CA HIS A 48 -2.74 7.92 -8.41
C HIS A 48 -2.53 8.29 -9.88
N ALA A 49 -1.65 7.55 -10.56
CA ALA A 49 -1.50 7.59 -12.01
C ALA A 49 -1.14 6.21 -12.56
N PHE A 50 -1.45 5.96 -13.83
CA PHE A 50 -0.86 4.86 -14.59
C PHE A 50 0.27 5.37 -15.47
N VAL A 51 1.33 4.56 -15.57
CA VAL A 51 2.40 4.73 -16.55
C VAL A 51 2.50 3.49 -17.42
N THR A 52 2.70 3.70 -18.71
CA THR A 52 2.91 2.62 -19.71
C THR A 52 4.37 2.64 -20.15
N GLY A 53 5.00 1.46 -20.21
CA GLY A 53 6.38 1.32 -20.67
C GLY A 53 6.51 1.40 -22.21
N PRO A 54 7.71 1.72 -22.75
CA PRO A 54 7.96 1.73 -24.20
C PRO A 54 7.71 0.39 -24.90
N ASP A 55 7.90 -0.71 -24.17
CA ASP A 55 7.69 -2.07 -24.66
C ASP A 55 6.26 -2.58 -24.39
N GLY A 56 5.37 -1.70 -23.90
CA GLY A 56 4.09 -2.06 -23.31
C GLY A 56 4.16 -2.33 -21.81
N GLY A 57 3.08 -2.89 -21.26
CA GLY A 57 2.92 -3.13 -19.82
C GLY A 57 2.61 -1.84 -19.04
N THR A 58 1.89 -1.98 -17.92
CA THR A 58 1.44 -0.86 -17.10
C THR A 58 1.92 -0.99 -15.66
N ALA A 59 2.18 0.16 -15.04
CA ALA A 59 2.43 0.26 -13.61
C ALA A 59 1.61 1.41 -13.02
N ARG A 60 1.10 1.23 -11.81
CA ARG A 60 0.43 2.29 -11.07
C ARG A 60 1.42 3.02 -10.17
N VAL A 61 1.54 4.32 -10.39
CA VAL A 61 2.25 5.24 -9.52
C VAL A 61 1.35 5.62 -8.37
N VAL A 62 1.83 5.46 -7.13
CA VAL A 62 1.11 5.86 -5.92
C VAL A 62 2.00 6.78 -5.11
N VAL A 63 1.53 8.00 -4.85
CA VAL A 63 2.20 8.95 -3.96
C VAL A 63 1.30 9.20 -2.77
N ALA A 64 1.77 8.89 -1.58
CA ALA A 64 1.01 9.10 -0.34
C ALA A 64 1.37 10.44 0.28
N HIS A 65 0.37 11.11 0.86
CA HIS A 65 0.61 12.28 1.68
C HIS A 65 1.49 11.91 2.89
N THR A 66 2.47 12.77 3.19
CA THR A 66 3.25 12.69 4.43
C THR A 66 3.49 14.09 4.98
N PRO A 67 3.29 14.32 6.30
CA PRO A 67 3.60 15.61 6.92
C PRO A 67 5.08 16.02 6.81
N ALA A 68 5.98 15.06 6.54
CA ALA A 68 7.40 15.34 6.39
C ALA A 68 7.76 15.93 5.02
N ALA A 69 6.88 15.80 4.01
CA ALA A 69 7.07 16.31 2.66
C ALA A 69 5.76 16.94 2.15
N PRO A 70 5.40 18.14 2.64
CA PRO A 70 4.09 18.73 2.40
C PRO A 70 3.83 19.07 0.92
N GLY A 71 4.86 19.30 0.10
CA GLY A 71 4.73 19.60 -1.33
C GLY A 71 4.88 18.39 -2.27
N ALA A 72 4.93 17.18 -1.72
CA ALA A 72 5.26 15.99 -2.50
C ALA A 72 4.15 15.60 -3.50
N LEU A 73 2.88 15.76 -3.13
CA LEU A 73 1.77 15.38 -4.00
C LEU A 73 1.69 16.30 -5.22
N GLU A 74 1.84 17.60 -4.99
CA GLU A 74 1.78 18.66 -5.99
C GLU A 74 2.94 18.53 -6.98
N ALA A 75 4.16 18.33 -6.46
CA ALA A 75 5.33 18.12 -7.28
C ALA A 75 5.22 16.85 -8.12
N ALA A 76 4.64 15.77 -7.56
CA ALA A 76 4.42 14.55 -8.30
C ALA A 76 3.35 14.71 -9.39
N GLU A 77 2.22 15.35 -9.09
CA GLU A 77 1.15 15.64 -10.05
C GLU A 77 1.69 16.46 -11.23
N GLN A 78 2.41 17.55 -10.94
CA GLN A 78 3.01 18.39 -11.97
C GLN A 78 4.03 17.61 -12.81
N ALA A 79 4.88 16.79 -12.18
CA ALA A 79 5.87 15.99 -12.88
C ALA A 79 5.21 14.93 -13.79
N LEU A 80 4.14 14.27 -13.33
CA LEU A 80 3.39 13.27 -14.11
C LEU A 80 2.64 13.91 -15.29
N ASN A 81 2.13 15.13 -15.14
CA ASN A 81 1.48 15.88 -16.22
C ASN A 81 2.47 16.47 -17.25
N SER A 82 3.76 16.58 -16.91
CA SER A 82 4.79 17.14 -17.79
C SER A 82 5.30 16.20 -18.90
N GLY A 83 4.75 14.98 -18.97
CA GLY A 83 5.24 13.93 -19.86
C GLY A 83 6.56 13.34 -19.34
N PRO A 84 6.53 12.60 -18.21
CA PRO A 84 7.71 12.05 -17.59
C PRO A 84 8.39 11.04 -18.52
N LEU A 85 9.73 11.03 -18.51
CA LEU A 85 10.57 10.11 -19.26
C LEU A 85 10.86 8.84 -18.48
N ALA A 86 10.92 8.94 -17.14
CA ALA A 86 11.14 7.80 -16.26
C ALA A 86 10.63 8.06 -14.83
N VAL A 87 10.32 6.98 -14.12
CA VAL A 87 9.99 6.99 -12.68
C VAL A 87 10.96 6.08 -11.95
N ALA A 88 11.71 6.63 -10.99
CA ALA A 88 12.49 5.85 -10.04
C ALA A 88 11.69 5.67 -8.76
N GLY A 89 11.62 4.45 -8.24
CA GLY A 89 10.84 4.21 -7.03
C GLY A 89 10.93 2.78 -6.52
N HIS A 90 10.31 2.56 -5.37
CA HIS A 90 10.17 1.23 -4.80
C HIS A 90 9.03 0.49 -5.49
N LEU A 91 9.32 -0.69 -6.02
CA LEU A 91 8.32 -1.52 -6.66
C LEU A 91 7.87 -2.67 -5.78
N HIS A 92 6.58 -2.93 -5.89
CA HIS A 92 5.97 -4.13 -5.38
C HIS A 92 4.84 -4.56 -6.33
N ARG A 93 4.39 -5.80 -6.15
CA ARG A 93 3.25 -6.34 -6.88
C ARG A 93 2.08 -6.47 -5.92
N HIS A 94 0.92 -6.05 -6.35
CA HIS A 94 -0.33 -6.17 -5.60
C HIS A 94 -1.43 -6.56 -6.59
N ARG A 95 -2.20 -7.63 -6.31
CA ARG A 95 -3.30 -8.10 -7.19
C ARG A 95 -2.94 -8.40 -8.64
N GLY A 96 -1.66 -8.64 -8.92
CA GLY A 96 -1.16 -8.81 -10.28
C GLY A 96 -0.70 -7.53 -10.98
N GLU A 97 -0.94 -6.39 -10.35
CA GLU A 97 -0.53 -5.07 -10.81
C GLU A 97 0.85 -4.70 -10.27
N LEU A 98 1.64 -4.02 -11.09
CA LEU A 98 2.91 -3.44 -10.67
C LEU A 98 2.65 -2.06 -10.06
N ILE A 99 3.02 -1.88 -8.80
CA ILE A 99 2.90 -0.60 -8.10
C ILE A 99 4.29 -0.02 -7.89
N VAL A 100 4.43 1.29 -8.15
CA VAL A 100 5.64 2.06 -7.89
C VAL A 100 5.35 3.22 -6.95
N GLU A 101 6.09 3.27 -5.85
CA GLU A 101 6.15 4.41 -4.93
C GLU A 101 7.35 5.27 -5.34
N PRO A 102 7.14 6.42 -5.99
CA PRO A 102 8.23 7.15 -6.63
C PRO A 102 9.12 7.83 -5.59
N THR A 103 10.42 7.65 -5.75
CA THR A 103 11.45 8.44 -5.07
C THR A 103 11.93 9.60 -5.94
N ALA A 104 11.82 9.47 -7.27
CA ALA A 104 12.10 10.54 -8.22
C ALA A 104 11.35 10.33 -9.54
N ILE A 105 10.99 11.42 -10.21
CA ILE A 105 10.34 11.43 -11.51
C ILE A 105 11.20 12.25 -12.46
N LEU A 106 11.69 11.65 -13.53
CA LEU A 106 12.47 12.34 -14.56
C LEU A 106 11.51 12.97 -15.57
N THR A 107 11.50 14.29 -15.65
CA THR A 107 10.76 15.06 -16.65
C THR A 107 11.70 15.55 -17.77
N PRO A 108 11.17 16.13 -18.86
CA PRO A 108 12.00 16.76 -19.88
C PRO A 108 12.91 17.90 -19.34
N ASP A 109 12.47 18.58 -18.27
CA ASP A 109 13.20 19.70 -17.66
C ASP A 109 14.18 19.26 -16.56
N GLY A 110 14.12 18.00 -16.13
CA GLY A 110 15.04 17.42 -15.16
C GLY A 110 14.38 16.49 -14.14
N PRO A 111 15.16 15.95 -13.19
CA PRO A 111 14.61 15.10 -12.13
C PRO A 111 13.87 15.92 -11.08
N VAL A 112 12.64 15.51 -10.77
CA VAL A 112 11.85 15.96 -9.63
C VAL A 112 11.94 14.91 -8.54
N VAL A 113 12.26 15.33 -7.31
CA VAL A 113 12.21 14.49 -6.11
C VAL A 113 11.05 14.99 -5.25
N PRO A 114 9.87 14.33 -5.29
CA PRO A 114 8.67 14.81 -4.61
C PRO A 114 8.91 15.15 -3.13
N ASP A 115 9.61 14.27 -2.43
CA ASP A 115 9.89 14.43 -0.99
C ASP A 115 10.74 15.65 -0.62
N LEU A 116 11.41 16.27 -1.61
CA LEU A 116 12.24 17.46 -1.43
C LEU A 116 11.61 18.72 -2.01
N ALA A 117 10.39 18.62 -2.57
CA ALA A 117 9.69 19.76 -3.12
C ALA A 117 9.27 20.72 -2.00
N PRO A 118 9.35 22.05 -2.23
CA PRO A 118 8.82 23.01 -1.28
C PRO A 118 7.31 22.84 -1.18
N GLY A 119 6.79 22.73 0.04
CA GLY A 119 5.35 22.82 0.27
C GLY A 119 4.93 24.28 0.39
N ASP A 120 3.93 24.69 -0.38
CA ASP A 120 3.05 25.77 0.01
C ASP A 120 1.66 25.17 0.24
N ASP A 121 0.94 25.66 1.26
CA ASP A 121 -0.37 25.11 1.64
C ASP A 121 -1.48 25.46 0.63
N SER A 122 -1.17 25.66 -0.67
CA SER A 122 -2.03 26.41 -1.59
C SER A 122 -2.40 25.71 -2.91
N ALA A 123 -2.02 24.46 -3.13
CA ALA A 123 -2.37 23.75 -4.35
C ALA A 123 -3.73 23.02 -4.26
N GLU A 124 -4.54 23.16 -5.30
CA GLU A 124 -5.75 22.37 -5.54
C GLU A 124 -5.38 21.13 -6.37
N LEU A 125 -5.28 19.96 -5.75
CA LEU A 125 -5.10 18.68 -6.46
C LEU A 125 -6.39 18.27 -7.16
N GLU A 126 -6.29 17.76 -8.39
CA GLU A 126 -7.48 17.26 -9.10
C GLU A 126 -8.02 16.01 -8.40
N ALA A 127 -9.27 16.06 -7.93
CA ALA A 127 -9.89 14.93 -7.26
C ALA A 127 -10.01 13.73 -8.20
N ALA A 128 -9.66 12.55 -7.71
CA ALA A 128 -9.83 11.32 -8.46
C ALA A 128 -11.31 11.12 -8.80
N GLY A 129 -11.59 10.73 -10.04
CA GLY A 129 -12.93 10.33 -10.45
C GLY A 129 -13.46 9.16 -9.60
N GLU A 130 -14.78 8.96 -9.57
CA GLU A 130 -15.50 7.90 -8.81
C GLU A 130 -15.04 6.44 -9.08
N SER A 131 -14.03 6.24 -9.94
CA SER A 131 -13.49 4.94 -10.36
C SER A 131 -12.57 4.26 -9.35
N ALA A 132 -12.24 4.86 -8.21
CA ALA A 132 -11.36 4.25 -7.21
C ALA A 132 -12.11 3.60 -6.03
N ALA A 133 -13.31 3.06 -6.24
CA ALA A 133 -13.95 2.24 -5.20
C ALA A 133 -13.07 1.00 -4.97
N SER A 134 -12.32 0.97 -3.87
CA SER A 134 -11.52 -0.19 -3.50
C SER A 134 -12.41 -1.43 -3.54
N GLU A 135 -11.96 -2.47 -4.24
CA GLU A 135 -12.66 -3.73 -4.29
C GLU A 135 -12.96 -4.19 -2.84
N PRO A 136 -14.19 -4.65 -2.54
CA PRO A 136 -14.56 -5.01 -1.17
C PRO A 136 -13.60 -5.98 -0.48
N VAL A 137 -12.97 -6.87 -1.25
CA VAL A 137 -11.98 -7.83 -0.75
C VAL A 137 -10.69 -7.15 -0.30
N SER A 138 -10.10 -6.25 -1.10
CA SER A 138 -8.88 -5.53 -0.67
C SER A 138 -9.17 -4.62 0.51
N ALA A 139 -10.30 -3.91 0.50
CA ALA A 139 -10.66 -3.04 1.62
C ALA A 139 -10.69 -3.83 2.94
N ALA A 140 -11.31 -5.03 2.94
CA ALA A 140 -11.35 -5.89 4.11
C ALA A 140 -9.96 -6.42 4.53
N ILE A 141 -9.07 -6.68 3.56
CA ILE A 141 -7.69 -7.13 3.83
C ILE A 141 -6.85 -5.99 4.42
N GLU A 142 -6.91 -4.80 3.81
CA GLU A 142 -6.19 -3.60 4.26
C GLU A 142 -6.63 -3.16 5.66
N ASP A 143 -7.93 -3.14 5.92
CA ASP A 143 -8.48 -2.86 7.25
C ASP A 143 -7.97 -3.85 8.29
N ALA A 144 -7.94 -5.15 7.96
CA ALA A 144 -7.45 -6.18 8.86
C ALA A 144 -5.93 -6.06 9.13
N VAL A 145 -5.12 -5.74 8.11
CA VAL A 145 -3.69 -5.44 8.27
C VAL A 145 -3.49 -4.21 9.17
N SER A 146 -4.27 -3.15 8.96
CA SER A 146 -4.26 -1.92 9.76
C SER A 146 -4.61 -2.21 11.23
N VAL A 147 -5.64 -3.01 11.49
CA VAL A 147 -5.99 -3.45 12.86
C VAL A 147 -4.85 -4.22 13.52
N CYS A 148 -4.18 -5.14 12.81
CA CYS A 148 -3.01 -5.83 13.34
C CYS A 148 -1.85 -4.87 13.65
N ALA A 149 -1.59 -3.89 12.79
CA ALA A 149 -0.56 -2.89 12.99
C ALA A 149 -0.86 -2.01 14.22
N ASP A 150 -2.09 -1.51 14.35
CA ASP A 150 -2.52 -0.69 15.47
C ASP A 150 -2.36 -1.41 16.81
N LEU A 151 -2.73 -2.69 16.87
CA LEU A 151 -2.53 -3.53 18.06
C LEU A 151 -1.05 -3.65 18.44
N ALA A 152 -0.16 -3.79 17.45
CA ALA A 152 1.28 -3.83 17.69
C ALA A 152 1.81 -2.49 18.24
N HIS A 153 1.36 -1.36 17.67
CA HIS A 153 1.78 -0.02 18.09
C HIS A 153 1.29 0.33 19.50
N GLN A 154 0.05 -0.03 19.83
CA GLN A 154 -0.53 0.21 21.17
C GLN A 154 0.02 -0.77 22.23
N GLY A 155 0.46 -1.94 21.78
CA GLY A 155 0.94 -3.04 22.59
C GLY A 155 -0.19 -3.94 23.08
N LEU A 156 -0.07 -5.25 22.83
CA LEU A 156 -1.10 -6.26 23.16
C LEU A 156 -1.48 -6.31 24.65
N ARG A 157 -0.52 -6.04 25.54
CA ARG A 157 -0.75 -5.92 26.99
C ARG A 157 -1.78 -4.84 27.35
N ARG A 158 -1.83 -3.77 26.56
CA ARG A 158 -2.66 -2.58 26.80
C ARG A 158 -3.92 -2.56 25.94
N SER A 159 -4.14 -3.58 25.12
CA SER A 159 -5.35 -3.69 24.31
C SER A 159 -6.56 -3.82 25.23
N ARG A 160 -7.54 -2.95 25.03
CA ARG A 160 -8.77 -2.86 25.84
C ARG A 160 -9.98 -3.17 24.96
N GLU A 161 -11.17 -3.06 25.54
CA GLU A 161 -12.44 -3.28 24.85
C GLU A 161 -12.55 -2.57 23.49
N PRO A 162 -12.12 -1.32 23.29
CA PRO A 162 -12.17 -0.69 21.97
C PRO A 162 -11.33 -1.42 20.91
N SER A 163 -10.19 -2.00 21.29
CA SER A 163 -9.35 -2.80 20.40
C SER A 163 -10.04 -4.11 20.02
N ARG A 164 -10.76 -4.75 20.95
CA ARG A 164 -11.53 -5.98 20.71
C ARG A 164 -12.68 -5.74 19.73
N VAL A 165 -13.44 -4.66 19.92
CA VAL A 165 -14.52 -4.27 19.01
C VAL A 165 -14.00 -4.07 17.58
N ARG A 166 -12.82 -3.44 17.41
CA ARG A 166 -12.20 -3.29 16.08
C ARG A 166 -11.78 -4.62 15.47
N VAL A 167 -11.23 -5.54 16.25
CA VAL A 167 -10.88 -6.90 15.79
C VAL A 167 -12.13 -7.67 15.36
N GLU A 168 -13.23 -7.57 16.11
CA GLU A 168 -14.50 -8.22 15.77
C GLU A 168 -15.14 -7.63 14.51
N ALA A 169 -15.06 -6.31 14.33
CA ALA A 169 -15.50 -5.66 13.10
C ALA A 169 -14.69 -6.14 11.88
N ALA A 170 -13.37 -6.26 12.02
CA ALA A 170 -12.51 -6.82 10.97
C ALA A 170 -12.84 -8.31 10.70
N ALA A 171 -13.08 -9.12 11.72
CA ALA A 171 -13.52 -10.51 11.55
C ALA A 171 -14.84 -10.59 10.74
N ALA A 172 -15.81 -9.74 11.05
CA ALA A 172 -17.08 -9.67 10.34
C ALA A 172 -16.92 -9.19 8.89
N ALA A 173 -16.03 -8.24 8.62
CA ALA A 173 -15.70 -7.81 7.26
C ALA A 173 -15.06 -8.95 6.44
N LEU A 174 -14.04 -9.61 6.98
CA LEU A 174 -13.37 -10.76 6.35
C LEU A 174 -14.36 -11.90 6.06
N ASN A 175 -15.27 -12.19 6.99
CA ASN A 175 -16.29 -13.22 6.78
C ASN A 175 -17.26 -12.86 5.66
N ARG A 176 -17.69 -11.58 5.57
CA ARG A 176 -18.60 -11.10 4.51
C ARG A 176 -17.99 -11.23 3.11
N VAL A 177 -16.68 -11.06 2.97
CA VAL A 177 -15.96 -11.22 1.69
C VAL A 177 -15.47 -12.65 1.44
N GLY A 178 -15.88 -13.62 2.26
CA GLY A 178 -15.58 -15.04 2.07
C GLY A 178 -14.24 -15.53 2.62
N LEU A 179 -13.46 -14.67 3.29
CA LEU A 179 -12.16 -15.02 3.90
C LEU A 179 -12.34 -15.69 5.28
N GLN A 180 -13.07 -16.80 5.30
CA GLN A 180 -13.54 -17.48 6.52
C GLN A 180 -12.40 -17.86 7.48
N ARG A 181 -11.28 -18.40 6.97
CA ARG A 181 -10.12 -18.76 7.81
C ARG A 181 -9.47 -17.54 8.47
N ALA A 182 -9.40 -16.42 7.76
CA ALA A 182 -8.88 -15.17 8.33
C ALA A 182 -9.84 -14.60 9.38
N ALA A 183 -11.15 -14.65 9.10
CA ALA A 183 -12.17 -14.28 10.09
C ALA A 183 -12.05 -15.12 11.37
N THR A 184 -11.86 -16.44 11.26
CA THR A 184 -11.63 -17.32 12.42
C THR A 184 -10.41 -16.91 13.25
N ASP A 185 -9.29 -16.58 12.60
CA ASP A 185 -8.09 -16.13 13.31
C ASP A 185 -8.33 -14.80 14.05
N PHE A 186 -9.12 -13.88 13.48
CA PHE A 186 -9.51 -12.64 14.17
C PHE A 186 -10.48 -12.89 15.33
N VAL A 187 -11.38 -13.87 15.23
CA VAL A 187 -12.21 -14.29 16.37
C VAL A 187 -11.34 -14.83 17.51
N HIS A 188 -10.37 -15.70 17.19
CA HIS A 188 -9.41 -16.20 18.19
C HIS A 188 -8.58 -15.06 18.80
N LEU A 189 -8.19 -14.06 18.00
CA LEU A 189 -7.52 -12.86 18.49
C LEU A 189 -8.40 -12.07 19.45
N SER A 190 -9.68 -11.80 19.13
CA SER A 190 -10.58 -11.08 20.06
C SER A 190 -10.72 -11.81 21.41
N ILE A 191 -10.84 -13.14 21.36
CA ILE A 191 -10.89 -13.99 22.57
C ILE A 191 -9.59 -13.85 23.38
N ALA A 192 -8.43 -13.96 22.72
CA ALA A 192 -7.13 -13.86 23.40
C ALA A 192 -6.90 -12.48 24.03
N LEU A 193 -7.32 -11.40 23.36
CA LEU A 193 -7.23 -10.03 23.89
C LEU A 193 -8.06 -9.82 25.16
N GLY A 194 -9.13 -10.60 25.36
CA GLY A 194 -9.95 -10.57 26.57
C GLY A 194 -9.35 -11.31 27.77
N ASN A 195 -8.26 -12.06 27.58
CA ASN A 195 -7.62 -12.86 28.62
C ASN A 195 -6.36 -12.17 29.16
N GLU A 196 -5.85 -12.57 30.33
CA GLU A 196 -4.59 -12.04 30.90
C GLU A 196 -3.34 -12.80 30.40
N ASP A 197 -3.52 -13.83 29.56
CA ASP A 197 -2.42 -14.64 29.02
C ASP A 197 -1.71 -13.92 27.86
N GLU A 198 -0.57 -13.32 28.16
CA GLU A 198 0.27 -12.60 27.20
C GLU A 198 0.86 -13.48 26.09
N ALA A 199 1.14 -14.76 26.38
CA ALA A 199 1.64 -15.69 25.38
C ALA A 199 0.54 -16.04 24.38
N ALA A 200 -0.69 -16.26 24.87
CA ALA A 200 -1.87 -16.48 24.02
C ALA A 200 -2.18 -15.26 23.14
N LYS A 201 -2.13 -14.04 23.69
CA LYS A 201 -2.28 -12.79 22.92
C LYS A 201 -1.27 -12.70 21.79
N SER A 202 0.01 -12.91 22.12
CA SER A 202 1.11 -12.81 21.16
C SER A 202 0.99 -13.86 20.06
N ALA A 203 0.63 -15.10 20.40
CA ALA A 203 0.44 -16.18 19.44
C ALA A 203 -0.75 -15.91 18.49
N ALA A 204 -1.90 -15.50 19.04
CA ALA A 204 -3.09 -15.20 18.25
C ALA A 204 -2.87 -14.00 17.31
N TRP A 205 -2.22 -12.94 17.81
CA TRP A 205 -1.88 -11.78 17.00
C TRP A 205 -0.91 -12.14 15.88
N THR A 206 0.13 -12.94 16.19
CA THR A 206 1.12 -13.37 15.19
C THR A 206 0.45 -14.19 14.09
N ALA A 207 -0.41 -15.14 14.44
CA ALA A 207 -1.14 -15.96 13.47
C ALA A 207 -2.02 -15.10 12.54
N ALA A 208 -2.80 -14.17 13.11
CA ALA A 208 -3.64 -13.26 12.34
C ALA A 208 -2.80 -12.33 11.45
N ALA A 209 -1.76 -11.69 11.98
CA ALA A 209 -0.91 -10.76 11.26
C ALA A 209 -0.16 -11.44 10.10
N VAL A 210 0.44 -12.61 10.34
CA VAL A 210 1.14 -13.37 9.29
C VAL A 210 0.16 -13.79 8.20
N ARG A 211 -1.02 -14.29 8.55
CA ARG A 211 -2.03 -14.65 7.54
C ARG A 211 -2.39 -13.43 6.71
N MET A 212 -2.70 -12.30 7.33
CA MET A 212 -3.17 -11.12 6.60
C MET A 212 -2.10 -10.53 5.69
N LEU A 213 -0.84 -10.47 6.14
CA LEU A 213 0.25 -9.99 5.30
C LEU A 213 0.48 -10.91 4.10
N VAL A 214 0.43 -12.23 4.28
CA VAL A 214 0.53 -13.19 3.16
C VAL A 214 -0.68 -13.09 2.23
N THR A 215 -1.89 -12.93 2.78
CA THR A 215 -3.11 -12.73 1.98
C THR A 215 -3.03 -11.44 1.17
N ALA A 216 -2.53 -10.35 1.75
CA ALA A 216 -2.36 -9.06 1.07
C ALA A 216 -1.34 -9.10 -0.08
N GLU A 217 -0.32 -9.96 0.01
CA GLU A 217 0.62 -10.19 -1.10
C GLU A 217 0.02 -11.02 -2.26
N LEU A 218 -1.03 -11.81 -1.99
CA LEU A 218 -1.67 -12.66 -2.99
C LEU A 218 -2.85 -11.98 -3.67
N HIS A 219 -3.53 -11.12 -2.91
CA HIS A 219 -4.67 -10.37 -3.37
C HIS A 219 -4.28 -9.03 -3.92
#